data_AF-A0A448A4J8-F1
#
_entry.id   AF-A0A448A4J8-F1
#
_cell.length_a   1.000
_cell.length_b   1.000
_cell.length_c   1.000
_cell.angle_alpha   90.00
_cell.angle_beta   90.00
_cell.angle_gamma   90.00
#
_symmetry.space_group_name_H-M   'P 1'
#
loop_
_entity.id
_entity.type
_entity.pdbx_description
1 polymer ?
#
loop_
_entity_poly.entity_id
_entity_poly.type
_entity_poly.pdbx_seq_one_letter_code
_entity_poly.pdbx_strand_id
1 'polypeptide(L)'
;MKNNFLEFRLINNLLLPSINYVSKKDLKKRDFLSILYGILFLIFTCIFVVVVYHQIKPFILHTAVAFANLYFIIDAIFSGKSEFLQYVPSTQNAHSPISLSEIIFDELVLLSKMLFPMIISLVTILIFKKQNFWSKVIIAILTIIIYTIIFKVYFQVILIIILFSILTIFHPIGDDKYYTVVQYLNYFEDILYNWWGNRTKNKKSRKKIIFLIILFITMSYCLFRLFPVGVGFSLLLTLLVVFIIWVYTGSASKEIKLLKKIFIYSIFFGFTLVGNLELGSDVLKVPVLFITLFFALDRIIVLSKEMKEIIAEKSILYYYEYETIDKLLLIKELINIDILHKVDVTELELVKQIAIRIKLGFDQEVLKLSDIYKNREFQNYRQFVEGNIFFLTFDETTFDDADSLKYLKERLSNILELEGQNIRLPELSEIYAIVLFKLGQFNDAIVYFNESIMYMSEKSRLMYIEACKQVGDIRQAEYIRRNY
;
A
#
# COMPACT_ATOMS: atom_id res chain seq x y z
N MET A 1 7.55 -5.22 -22.59
CA MET A 1 7.35 -6.04 -21.37
C MET A 1 8.63 -6.07 -20.55
N LYS A 2 8.70 -5.30 -19.44
CA LYS A 2 9.87 -5.18 -18.57
C LYS A 2 9.36 -5.06 -17.13
N ASN A 3 9.75 -6.00 -16.26
CA ASN A 3 9.65 -6.00 -14.79
C ASN A 3 8.28 -5.68 -14.11
N ASN A 4 7.26 -6.52 -14.31
CA ASN A 4 5.94 -6.36 -13.70
C ASN A 4 5.84 -6.68 -12.18
N PHE A 5 6.87 -7.25 -11.53
CA PHE A 5 6.71 -7.78 -10.17
C PHE A 5 6.83 -6.72 -9.05
N LEU A 6 7.31 -5.51 -9.35
CA LEU A 6 7.43 -4.39 -8.39
C LEU A 6 6.44 -3.24 -8.66
N GLU A 7 5.53 -3.39 -9.62
CA GLU A 7 4.53 -2.38 -10.02
C GLU A 7 3.13 -2.63 -9.40
N PHE A 8 3.05 -3.52 -8.41
CA PHE A 8 1.77 -3.92 -7.83
C PHE A 8 1.27 -2.88 -6.82
N ARG A 9 0.43 -1.94 -7.29
CA ARG A 9 -0.35 -1.03 -6.44
C ARG A 9 -1.64 -1.74 -6.01
N LEU A 10 -1.65 -2.30 -4.80
CA LEU A 10 -2.73 -3.15 -4.32
C LEU A 10 -4.03 -2.35 -4.14
N ILE A 11 -3.93 -1.13 -3.60
CA ILE A 11 -5.12 -0.32 -3.35
C ILE A 11 -5.59 0.32 -4.65
N ASN A 12 -4.66 0.92 -5.40
CA ASN A 12 -4.97 1.64 -6.63
C ASN A 12 -5.46 0.74 -7.77
N ASN A 13 -4.82 -0.41 -8.01
CA ASN A 13 -5.15 -1.24 -9.17
C ASN A 13 -6.22 -2.29 -8.87
N LEU A 14 -6.46 -2.62 -7.60
CA LEU A 14 -7.36 -3.72 -7.23
C LEU A 14 -8.46 -3.33 -6.25
N LEU A 15 -8.16 -2.79 -5.05
CA LEU A 15 -9.23 -2.53 -4.08
C LEU A 15 -10.17 -1.42 -4.55
N LEU A 16 -9.64 -0.22 -4.81
CA LEU A 16 -10.43 0.97 -5.08
C LEU A 16 -11.29 0.86 -6.36
N PRO A 17 -10.73 0.45 -7.52
CA PRO A 17 -11.52 0.32 -8.75
C PRO A 17 -12.61 -0.72 -8.59
N SER A 18 -12.31 -1.78 -7.86
CA SER A 18 -13.21 -2.90 -7.70
C SER A 18 -14.36 -2.59 -6.72
N ILE A 19 -14.15 -1.76 -5.70
CA ILE A 19 -15.23 -1.20 -4.86
C ILE A 19 -16.10 -0.27 -5.70
N ASN A 20 -15.50 0.65 -6.46
CA ASN A 20 -16.22 1.64 -7.26
C ASN A 20 -17.08 0.99 -8.35
N TYR A 21 -16.49 0.05 -9.11
CA TYR A 21 -17.17 -0.67 -10.18
C TYR A 21 -18.41 -1.41 -9.67
N VAL A 22 -18.25 -2.16 -8.59
CA VAL A 22 -19.31 -3.03 -8.06
C VAL A 22 -20.39 -2.26 -7.31
N SER A 23 -20.03 -1.14 -6.70
CA SER A 23 -20.97 -0.31 -5.95
C SER A 23 -21.79 0.61 -6.85
N LYS A 24 -21.37 0.88 -8.10
CA LYS A 24 -22.06 1.77 -9.04
C LYS A 24 -22.42 3.14 -8.43
N LYS A 25 -21.49 3.72 -7.66
CA LYS A 25 -21.67 4.98 -6.90
C LYS A 25 -22.71 4.94 -5.76
N ASP A 26 -23.20 3.77 -5.36
CA ASP A 26 -24.04 3.61 -4.17
C ASP A 26 -23.18 3.68 -2.89
N LEU A 27 -23.36 4.76 -2.11
CA LEU A 27 -22.59 5.04 -0.89
C LEU A 27 -22.68 3.91 0.14
N LYS A 28 -23.86 3.31 0.31
CA LYS A 28 -24.05 2.21 1.28
C LYS A 28 -23.26 0.98 0.89
N LYS A 29 -23.20 0.67 -0.41
CA LYS A 29 -22.42 -0.45 -0.94
C LYS A 29 -20.92 -0.21 -0.80
N ARG A 30 -20.44 1.01 -1.06
CA ARG A 30 -19.02 1.38 -0.89
C ARG A 30 -18.58 1.21 0.55
N ASP A 31 -19.36 1.76 1.49
CA ASP A 31 -19.04 1.67 2.92
C ASP A 31 -19.08 0.22 3.42
N PHE A 32 -20.09 -0.55 3.02
CA PHE A 32 -20.20 -1.96 3.40
C PHE A 32 -19.00 -2.80 2.93
N LEU A 33 -18.60 -2.66 1.66
CA LEU A 33 -17.42 -3.36 1.14
C LEU A 33 -16.14 -2.89 1.83
N SER A 34 -16.02 -1.58 2.12
CA SER A 34 -14.85 -1.02 2.81
C SER A 34 -14.71 -1.57 4.22
N ILE A 35 -15.81 -1.69 4.96
CA ILE A 35 -15.85 -2.35 6.28
C ILE A 35 -15.44 -3.81 6.17
N LEU A 36 -16.02 -4.54 5.21
CA LEU A 36 -15.75 -5.97 5.03
C LEU A 36 -14.28 -6.26 4.70
N TYR A 37 -13.68 -5.46 3.82
CA TYR A 37 -12.25 -5.54 3.52
C TYR A 37 -11.38 -5.11 4.70
N GLY A 38 -11.81 -4.12 5.49
CA GLY A 38 -11.16 -3.73 6.73
C GLY A 38 -11.13 -4.85 7.77
N ILE A 39 -12.24 -5.56 7.96
CA ILE A 39 -12.33 -6.76 8.82
C ILE A 39 -11.37 -7.84 8.32
N LEU A 40 -11.40 -8.16 7.02
CA LEU A 40 -10.52 -9.14 6.41
C LEU A 40 -9.03 -8.78 6.63
N PHE A 41 -8.68 -7.52 6.43
CA PHE A 41 -7.32 -7.02 6.62
C PHE A 41 -6.85 -7.13 8.09
N LEU A 42 -7.71 -6.80 9.06
CA LEU A 42 -7.36 -6.94 10.47
C LEU A 42 -7.19 -8.41 10.88
N ILE A 43 -8.07 -9.30 10.42
CA ILE A 43 -7.95 -10.75 10.67
C ILE A 43 -6.63 -11.27 10.11
N PHE A 44 -6.32 -10.92 8.85
CA PHE A 44 -5.06 -11.27 8.22
C PHE A 44 -3.86 -10.73 9.02
N THR A 45 -3.93 -9.48 9.48
CA THR A 45 -2.86 -8.87 10.29
C THR A 45 -2.66 -9.58 11.62
N CYS A 46 -3.74 -9.94 12.33
CA CYS A 46 -3.67 -10.72 13.57
C CYS A 46 -3.00 -12.09 13.33
N ILE A 47 -3.42 -12.80 12.29
CA ILE A 47 -2.82 -14.09 11.91
C ILE A 47 -1.34 -13.90 11.54
N PHE A 48 -1.03 -12.88 10.74
CA PHE A 48 0.33 -12.56 10.32
C PHE A 48 1.25 -12.35 11.52
N VAL A 49 0.85 -11.54 12.51
CA VAL A 49 1.65 -11.31 13.73
C VAL A 49 1.91 -12.61 14.49
N VAL A 50 0.90 -13.48 14.63
CA VAL A 50 1.04 -14.77 15.32
C VAL A 50 1.98 -15.72 14.55
N VAL A 51 1.79 -15.83 13.24
CA VAL A 51 2.63 -16.67 12.36
C VAL A 51 4.07 -16.18 12.38
N VAL A 52 4.29 -14.88 12.22
CA VAL A 52 5.62 -14.26 12.27
C VAL A 52 6.27 -14.45 13.63
N TYR A 53 5.52 -14.30 14.74
CA TYR A 53 6.06 -14.59 16.07
C TYR A 53 6.50 -16.06 16.20
N HIS A 54 5.68 -17.00 15.74
CA HIS A 54 6.00 -18.42 15.82
C HIS A 54 7.22 -18.79 14.96
N GLN A 55 7.37 -18.17 13.79
CA GLN A 55 8.54 -18.33 12.92
C GLN A 55 9.79 -17.69 13.51
N ILE A 56 9.67 -16.48 14.07
CA ILE A 56 10.83 -15.77 14.61
C ILE A 56 11.31 -16.38 15.92
N LYS A 57 10.43 -16.99 16.74
CA LYS A 57 10.77 -17.56 18.04
C LYS A 57 11.96 -18.55 18.02
N PRO A 58 11.99 -19.60 17.17
CA PRO A 58 13.14 -20.51 17.09
C PRO A 58 14.40 -19.80 16.62
N PHE A 59 14.32 -18.86 15.66
CA PHE A 59 15.48 -18.06 15.25
C PHE A 59 16.00 -17.16 16.38
N ILE A 60 15.12 -16.48 17.14
CA ILE A 60 15.52 -15.68 18.30
C ILE A 60 16.22 -16.58 19.31
N LEU A 61 15.65 -17.75 19.62
CA LEU A 61 16.22 -18.67 20.60
C LEU A 61 17.60 -19.18 20.15
N HIS A 62 17.71 -19.65 18.92
CA HIS A 62 18.97 -20.14 18.35
C HIS A 62 20.03 -19.03 18.28
N THR A 63 19.63 -17.83 17.86
CA THR A 63 20.52 -16.67 17.78
C THR A 63 20.95 -16.21 19.17
N ALA A 64 20.05 -16.19 20.16
CA ALA A 64 20.37 -15.86 21.54
C ALA A 64 21.33 -16.87 22.16
N VAL A 65 21.16 -18.18 21.90
CA VAL A 65 22.09 -19.24 22.32
C VAL A 65 23.47 -19.03 21.68
N ALA A 66 23.52 -18.77 20.37
CA ALA A 66 24.77 -18.52 19.66
C ALA A 66 25.49 -17.28 20.20
N PHE A 67 24.76 -16.19 20.45
CA PHE A 67 25.33 -14.98 21.05
C PHE A 67 25.80 -15.21 22.49
N ALA A 68 25.05 -15.95 23.31
CA ALA A 68 25.46 -16.30 24.67
C ALA A 68 26.75 -17.12 24.66
N ASN A 69 26.86 -18.11 23.77
CA ASN A 69 28.07 -18.94 23.61
C ASN A 69 29.25 -18.12 23.09
N LEU A 70 29.04 -17.27 22.09
CA LEU A 70 30.07 -16.36 21.58
C LEU A 70 30.54 -15.38 22.67
N TYR A 71 29.63 -14.91 23.52
CA TYR A 71 29.95 -14.12 24.68
C TYR A 71 30.81 -14.90 25.69
N PHE A 72 30.44 -16.13 26.06
CA PHE A 72 31.24 -16.95 26.98
C PHE A 72 32.64 -17.24 26.44
N ILE A 73 32.77 -17.44 25.13
CA ILE A 73 34.07 -17.58 24.46
C ILE A 73 34.90 -16.29 24.61
N ILE A 74 34.29 -15.13 24.32
CA ILE A 74 34.96 -13.84 24.45
C ILE A 74 35.39 -13.58 25.91
N ASP A 75 34.51 -13.82 26.89
CA ASP A 75 34.82 -13.65 28.31
C ASP A 75 35.96 -14.57 28.76
N ALA A 76 35.99 -15.82 28.30
CA ALA A 76 37.06 -16.77 28.61
C ALA A 76 38.42 -16.33 28.05
N ILE A 77 38.43 -15.85 26.80
CA ILE A 77 39.64 -15.31 26.14
C ILE A 77 40.16 -14.09 26.92
N PHE A 78 39.29 -13.14 27.27
CA PHE A 78 39.71 -11.92 27.98
C PHE A 78 40.03 -12.15 29.47
N SER A 79 39.45 -13.18 30.09
CA SER A 79 39.70 -13.53 31.49
C SER A 79 40.82 -14.58 31.68
N GLY A 80 41.41 -15.08 30.59
CA GLY A 80 42.46 -16.11 30.63
C GLY A 80 42.00 -17.48 31.14
N LYS A 81 40.70 -17.80 31.06
CA LYS A 81 40.14 -19.07 31.52
C LYS A 81 40.29 -20.14 30.43
N SER A 82 40.80 -21.32 30.78
CA SER A 82 40.95 -22.46 29.86
C SER A 82 39.62 -23.19 29.58
N GLU A 83 38.62 -22.98 30.42
CA GLU A 83 37.30 -23.60 30.35
C GLU A 83 36.20 -22.55 30.43
N PHE A 84 35.14 -22.74 29.65
CA PHE A 84 33.97 -21.86 29.65
C PHE A 84 32.68 -22.65 29.53
N LEU A 85 31.63 -22.12 30.15
CA LEU A 85 30.31 -22.73 30.11
C LEU A 85 29.69 -22.53 28.73
N GLN A 86 29.30 -23.63 28.08
CA GLN A 86 28.48 -23.59 26.89
C GLN A 86 27.01 -23.64 27.30
N TYR A 87 26.25 -22.62 26.91
CA TYR A 87 24.81 -22.60 27.07
C TYR A 87 24.17 -23.57 26.07
N VAL A 88 23.56 -24.62 26.61
CA VAL A 88 22.74 -25.59 25.87
C VAL A 88 21.32 -25.49 26.43
N PRO A 89 20.32 -25.08 25.62
CA PRO A 89 18.95 -24.95 26.11
C PRO A 89 18.37 -26.31 26.49
N SER A 90 17.69 -26.41 27.64
CA SER A 90 17.10 -27.63 28.19
C SER A 90 16.00 -28.28 27.31
N THR A 91 15.56 -27.59 26.26
CA THR A 91 14.59 -28.09 25.28
C THR A 91 15.25 -28.92 24.15
N GLN A 92 16.58 -29.01 24.10
CA GLN A 92 17.28 -29.93 23.22
C GLN A 92 17.47 -31.27 23.95
N ASN A 93 16.59 -32.24 23.68
CA ASN A 93 16.89 -33.62 24.03
C ASN A 93 18.20 -34.02 23.33
N ALA A 94 19.07 -34.75 24.05
CA ALA A 94 20.41 -35.16 23.61
C ALA A 94 20.44 -36.06 22.35
N HIS A 95 19.30 -36.29 21.71
CA HIS A 95 19.19 -37.02 20.45
C HIS A 95 18.47 -36.15 19.42
N SER A 96 19.22 -35.84 18.35
CA SER A 96 18.88 -35.01 17.18
C SER A 96 18.78 -33.50 17.42
N PRO A 97 19.75 -32.69 16.96
CA PRO A 97 19.46 -31.28 16.70
C PRO A 97 18.35 -31.26 15.66
N ILE A 98 17.18 -30.70 15.99
CA ILE A 98 16.14 -30.42 14.99
C ILE A 98 16.86 -29.68 13.87
N SER A 99 16.89 -30.29 12.69
CA SER A 99 17.71 -29.77 11.61
C SER A 99 17.15 -28.39 11.23
N LEU A 100 18.00 -27.40 10.97
CA LEU A 100 17.56 -26.08 10.50
C LEU A 100 16.62 -26.22 9.29
N SER A 101 16.79 -27.27 8.48
CA SER A 101 15.91 -27.65 7.38
C SER A 101 14.49 -28.01 7.80
N GLU A 102 14.28 -28.74 8.90
CA GLU A 102 12.94 -29.09 9.38
C GLU A 102 12.21 -27.86 9.92
N ILE A 103 12.90 -26.98 10.66
CA ILE A 103 12.36 -25.70 11.14
C ILE A 103 11.94 -24.84 9.94
N ILE A 104 12.82 -24.67 8.95
CA ILE A 104 12.53 -23.91 7.74
C ILE A 104 11.35 -24.50 6.97
N PHE A 105 11.25 -25.83 6.89
CA PHE A 105 10.16 -26.49 6.16
C PHE A 105 8.80 -26.29 6.85
N ASP A 106 8.71 -26.52 8.16
CA ASP A 106 7.48 -26.31 8.93
C ASP A 106 7.02 -24.85 8.92
N GLU A 107 7.98 -23.92 8.99
CA GLU A 107 7.70 -22.48 8.90
C GLU A 107 7.21 -22.06 7.51
N LEU A 108 7.77 -22.64 6.45
CA LEU A 108 7.36 -22.40 5.07
C LEU A 108 5.97 -23.00 4.78
N VAL A 109 5.66 -24.14 5.40
CA VAL A 109 4.30 -24.71 5.42
C VAL A 109 3.31 -23.78 6.14
N LEU A 110 3.70 -23.17 7.26
CA LEU A 110 2.83 -22.22 7.96
C LEU A 110 2.60 -20.92 7.14
N LEU A 111 3.67 -20.41 6.50
CA LEU A 111 3.60 -19.23 5.64
C LEU A 111 2.71 -19.49 4.42
N SER A 112 2.86 -20.66 3.78
CA SER A 112 2.02 -21.06 2.66
C SER A 112 0.54 -21.22 3.07
N LYS A 113 0.25 -21.85 4.22
CA LYS A 113 -1.12 -21.93 4.78
C LYS A 113 -1.75 -20.56 5.02
N MET A 114 -0.95 -19.57 5.42
CA MET A 114 -1.41 -18.20 5.64
C MET A 114 -1.70 -17.47 4.31
N LEU A 115 -0.82 -17.59 3.32
CA LEU A 115 -0.99 -16.89 2.05
C LEU A 115 -2.03 -17.55 1.13
N PHE A 116 -2.23 -18.87 1.23
CA PHE A 116 -3.04 -19.64 0.30
C PHE A 116 -4.51 -19.16 0.20
N PRO A 117 -5.26 -18.92 1.31
CA PRO A 117 -6.62 -18.40 1.21
C PRO A 117 -6.67 -17.00 0.58
N MET A 118 -5.70 -16.12 0.90
CA MET A 118 -5.61 -14.79 0.30
C MET A 118 -5.29 -14.86 -1.19
N ILE A 119 -4.34 -15.71 -1.61
CA ILE A 119 -4.02 -15.92 -3.02
C ILE A 119 -5.23 -16.48 -3.76
N ILE A 120 -5.96 -17.45 -3.21
CA ILE A 120 -7.19 -17.96 -3.82
C ILE A 120 -8.25 -16.86 -3.92
N SER A 121 -8.44 -16.06 -2.87
CA SER A 121 -9.37 -14.93 -2.89
C SER A 121 -8.98 -13.90 -3.96
N LEU A 122 -7.69 -13.57 -4.06
CA LEU A 122 -7.16 -12.65 -5.06
C LEU A 122 -7.27 -13.21 -6.48
N VAL A 123 -6.93 -14.48 -6.67
CA VAL A 123 -7.03 -15.20 -7.94
C VAL A 123 -8.49 -15.36 -8.35
N THR A 124 -9.41 -15.62 -7.43
CA THR A 124 -10.85 -15.63 -7.73
C THR A 124 -11.38 -14.24 -8.06
N ILE A 125 -10.91 -13.18 -7.40
CA ILE A 125 -11.20 -11.79 -7.78
C ILE A 125 -10.62 -11.45 -9.18
N LEU A 126 -9.43 -11.94 -9.51
CA LEU A 126 -8.74 -11.71 -10.79
C LEU A 126 -9.31 -12.52 -11.95
N ILE A 127 -9.69 -13.79 -11.72
CA ILE A 127 -10.30 -14.68 -12.72
C ILE A 127 -11.75 -14.27 -12.95
N PHE A 128 -12.51 -14.03 -11.88
CA PHE A 128 -13.85 -13.50 -11.92
C PHE A 128 -13.80 -11.98 -11.75
N LYS A 129 -13.16 -11.29 -12.71
CA LYS A 129 -13.11 -9.81 -12.75
C LYS A 129 -14.48 -9.15 -12.56
N LYS A 130 -15.56 -9.87 -12.84
CA LYS A 130 -16.94 -9.40 -12.74
C LYS A 130 -17.77 -10.16 -11.71
N GLN A 131 -17.52 -9.85 -10.45
CA GLN A 131 -18.41 -10.23 -9.36
C GLN A 131 -19.44 -9.13 -9.12
N ASN A 132 -20.73 -9.49 -9.16
CA ASN A 132 -21.78 -8.69 -8.55
C ASN A 132 -21.41 -8.36 -7.09
N PHE A 133 -22.01 -7.30 -6.56
CA PHE A 133 -21.82 -6.89 -5.16
C PHE A 133 -21.90 -8.07 -4.20
N TRP A 134 -22.94 -8.89 -4.34
CA TRP A 134 -23.15 -10.07 -3.53
C TRP A 134 -22.04 -11.12 -3.67
N SER A 135 -21.52 -11.37 -4.87
CA SER A 135 -20.41 -12.32 -5.01
C SER A 135 -19.13 -11.85 -4.32
N LYS A 136 -18.80 -10.54 -4.37
CA LYS A 136 -17.62 -10.03 -3.62
C LYS A 136 -17.80 -10.16 -2.12
N VAL A 137 -19.00 -9.86 -1.65
CA VAL A 137 -19.37 -10.03 -0.24
C VAL A 137 -19.23 -11.50 0.15
N ILE A 138 -19.77 -12.42 -0.65
CA ILE A 138 -19.68 -13.87 -0.42
C ILE A 138 -18.23 -14.34 -0.40
N ILE A 139 -17.39 -13.93 -1.36
CA ILE A 139 -15.98 -14.34 -1.38
C ILE A 139 -15.23 -13.80 -0.16
N ALA A 140 -15.44 -12.54 0.21
CA ALA A 140 -14.79 -11.98 1.39
C ALA A 140 -15.24 -12.73 2.68
N ILE A 141 -16.54 -13.02 2.83
CA ILE A 141 -17.06 -13.81 3.96
C ILE A 141 -16.49 -15.23 3.96
N LEU A 142 -16.47 -15.91 2.81
CA LEU A 142 -15.88 -17.26 2.69
C LEU A 142 -14.39 -17.24 3.04
N THR A 143 -13.66 -16.21 2.61
CA THR A 143 -12.23 -16.02 2.93
C THR A 143 -12.05 -15.85 4.44
N ILE A 144 -12.90 -15.05 5.10
CA ILE A 144 -12.90 -14.89 6.57
C ILE A 144 -13.17 -16.23 7.26
N ILE A 145 -14.17 -16.99 6.80
CA ILE A 145 -14.53 -18.30 7.39
C ILE A 145 -13.36 -19.28 7.25
N ILE A 146 -12.75 -19.38 6.07
CA ILE A 146 -11.59 -20.25 5.82
C ILE A 146 -10.43 -19.88 6.75
N TYR A 147 -10.11 -18.58 6.89
CA TYR A 147 -9.07 -18.13 7.82
C TYR A 147 -9.39 -18.50 9.27
N THR A 148 -10.65 -18.32 9.66
CA THR A 148 -11.12 -18.62 11.01
C THR A 148 -10.96 -20.11 11.34
N ILE A 149 -11.28 -21.00 10.39
CA ILE A 149 -11.17 -22.46 10.57
C ILE A 149 -9.70 -22.90 10.58
N ILE A 150 -8.88 -22.44 9.63
CA ILE A 150 -7.48 -22.86 9.51
C ILE A 150 -6.67 -22.45 10.75
N PHE A 151 -6.84 -21.22 11.22
CA PHE A 151 -6.06 -20.66 12.32
C PHE A 151 -6.77 -20.71 13.67
N LYS A 152 -8.00 -21.23 13.73
CA LYS A 152 -8.82 -21.35 14.95
C LYS A 152 -8.99 -20.02 15.72
N VAL A 153 -9.07 -18.89 15.00
CA VAL A 153 -9.13 -17.53 15.56
C VAL A 153 -10.56 -17.03 15.83
N TYR A 154 -11.46 -17.92 16.28
CA TYR A 154 -12.89 -17.64 16.42
C TYR A 154 -13.20 -16.41 17.29
N PHE A 155 -12.53 -16.31 18.43
CA PHE A 155 -12.77 -15.23 19.39
C PHE A 155 -12.28 -13.87 18.86
N GLN A 156 -11.12 -13.84 18.20
CA GLN A 156 -10.56 -12.63 17.60
C GLN A 156 -11.47 -12.10 16.49
N VAL A 157 -12.02 -12.99 15.65
CA VAL A 157 -12.94 -12.61 14.58
C VAL A 157 -14.23 -12.02 15.14
N ILE A 158 -14.82 -12.65 16.17
CA ILE A 158 -16.01 -12.13 16.84
C ILE A 158 -15.74 -10.74 17.43
N LEU A 159 -14.59 -10.56 18.10
CA LEU A 159 -14.20 -9.26 18.67
C LEU A 159 -14.10 -8.17 17.60
N ILE A 160 -13.45 -8.47 16.47
CA ILE A 160 -13.32 -7.53 15.34
C ILE A 160 -14.71 -7.15 14.79
N ILE A 161 -15.61 -8.13 14.62
CA ILE A 161 -16.98 -7.87 14.14
C ILE A 161 -17.76 -6.98 15.11
N ILE A 162 -17.67 -7.24 16.42
CA ILE A 162 -18.31 -6.41 17.45
C ILE A 162 -17.74 -4.99 17.40
N LEU A 163 -16.43 -4.83 17.27
CA LEU A 163 -15.78 -3.51 17.21
C LEU A 163 -16.26 -2.71 15.99
N PHE A 164 -16.34 -3.33 14.81
CA PHE A 164 -16.92 -2.68 13.64
C PHE A 164 -18.41 -2.38 13.80
N SER A 165 -19.16 -3.24 14.48
CA SER A 165 -20.58 -3.00 14.78
C SER A 165 -20.76 -1.77 15.69
N ILE A 166 -19.91 -1.63 16.72
CA ILE A 166 -19.89 -0.43 17.56
C ILE A 166 -19.54 0.81 16.72
N LEU A 167 -18.54 0.72 15.83
CA LEU A 167 -18.20 1.82 14.93
C LEU A 167 -19.38 2.27 14.07
N THR A 168 -20.20 1.34 13.57
CA THR A 168 -21.38 1.66 12.75
C THR A 168 -22.48 2.40 13.51
N ILE A 169 -22.49 2.35 14.85
CA ILE A 169 -23.41 3.16 15.67
C ILE A 169 -23.01 4.63 15.63
N PHE A 170 -21.71 4.92 15.69
CA PHE A 170 -21.21 6.30 15.66
C PHE A 170 -21.11 6.87 14.25
N HIS A 171 -20.81 6.03 13.27
CA HIS A 171 -20.62 6.41 11.87
C HIS A 171 -21.52 5.51 11.02
N PRO A 172 -22.75 5.94 10.68
CA PRO A 172 -23.69 5.08 9.98
C PRO A 172 -23.19 4.73 8.57
N ILE A 173 -23.58 3.54 8.09
CA ILE A 173 -23.29 3.08 6.73
C ILE A 173 -24.06 3.95 5.72
N GLY A 174 -23.34 4.54 4.77
CA GLY A 174 -23.89 5.43 3.75
C GLY A 174 -23.35 6.87 3.81
N ASP A 175 -22.53 7.20 4.82
CA ASP A 175 -21.86 8.49 4.97
C ASP A 175 -20.56 8.59 4.14
N ASP A 176 -20.14 7.52 3.44
CA ASP A 176 -18.89 7.40 2.65
C ASP A 176 -17.60 7.54 3.47
N LYS A 177 -17.72 7.61 4.80
CA LYS A 177 -16.60 7.79 5.73
C LYS A 177 -15.68 6.58 5.77
N TYR A 178 -16.21 5.36 5.60
CA TYR A 178 -15.39 4.15 5.57
C TYR A 178 -14.63 4.04 4.25
N TYR A 179 -15.31 4.35 3.15
CA TYR A 179 -14.68 4.39 1.84
C TYR A 179 -13.60 5.49 1.74
N THR A 180 -13.84 6.64 2.35
CA THR A 180 -12.85 7.72 2.48
C THR A 180 -11.53 7.25 3.09
N VAL A 181 -11.55 6.36 4.10
CA VAL A 181 -10.32 5.80 4.68
C VAL A 181 -9.53 5.00 3.63
N VAL A 182 -10.21 4.24 2.78
CA VAL A 182 -9.59 3.50 1.68
C VAL A 182 -8.96 4.46 0.66
N GLN A 183 -9.61 5.59 0.35
CA GLN A 183 -9.04 6.62 -0.51
C GLN A 183 -7.77 7.25 0.07
N TYR A 184 -7.75 7.59 1.37
CA TYR A 184 -6.54 8.11 2.02
C TYR A 184 -5.37 7.11 1.93
N LEU A 185 -5.64 5.81 2.09
CA LEU A 185 -4.62 4.78 1.93
C LEU A 185 -4.14 4.68 0.46
N ASN A 186 -5.04 4.82 -0.52
CA ASN A 186 -4.68 4.89 -1.94
C ASN A 186 -3.74 6.07 -2.25
N TYR A 187 -4.05 7.27 -1.73
CA TYR A 187 -3.22 8.45 -1.90
C TYR A 187 -1.84 8.30 -1.26
N PHE A 188 -1.77 7.64 -0.11
CA PHE A 188 -0.49 7.33 0.52
C PHE A 188 0.31 6.29 -0.28
N GLU A 189 -0.33 5.24 -0.80
CA GLU A 189 0.30 4.25 -1.69
C GLU A 189 0.90 4.90 -2.94
N ASP A 190 0.19 5.86 -3.55
CA ASP A 190 0.66 6.63 -4.71
C ASP A 190 1.96 7.38 -4.41
N ILE A 191 1.99 8.11 -3.29
CA ILE A 191 3.15 8.88 -2.84
C ILE A 191 4.36 7.95 -2.66
N LEU A 192 4.16 6.81 -1.98
CA LEU A 192 5.21 5.83 -1.75
C LEU A 192 5.74 5.20 -3.03
N TYR A 193 4.85 4.90 -3.97
CA TYR A 193 5.19 4.34 -5.28
C TYR A 193 6.07 5.31 -6.08
N ASN A 194 5.64 6.57 -6.20
CA ASN A 194 6.39 7.62 -6.90
C ASN A 194 7.75 7.88 -6.25
N TRP A 195 7.82 7.81 -4.92
CA TRP A 195 9.08 7.90 -4.19
C TRP A 195 10.03 6.73 -4.50
N TRP A 196 9.52 5.50 -4.56
CA TRP A 196 10.33 4.31 -4.84
C TRP A 196 10.86 4.30 -6.27
N GLY A 197 9.99 4.64 -7.24
CA GLY A 197 10.35 4.73 -8.66
C GLY A 197 11.55 5.65 -8.89
N ASN A 198 11.60 6.78 -8.19
CA ASN A 198 12.68 7.76 -8.29
C ASN A 198 14.03 7.31 -7.70
N ARG A 199 14.08 6.24 -6.88
CA ARG A 199 15.27 5.89 -6.08
C ARG A 199 16.02 4.62 -6.51
N THR A 200 15.50 3.84 -7.45
CA THR A 200 16.02 2.50 -7.82
C THR A 200 17.45 2.47 -8.40
N LYS A 201 18.22 3.56 -8.36
CA LYS A 201 19.59 3.66 -8.93
C LYS A 201 20.76 3.46 -7.94
N ASN A 202 20.54 3.28 -6.63
CA ASN A 202 21.65 3.19 -5.66
C ASN A 202 21.95 1.78 -5.13
N LYS A 203 23.08 1.20 -5.59
CA LYS A 203 23.68 -0.03 -5.02
C LYS A 203 24.22 0.27 -3.61
N LYS A 204 23.68 -0.39 -2.58
CA LYS A 204 24.24 -0.35 -1.21
C LYS A 204 25.56 -1.13 -1.14
N SER A 205 26.57 -0.60 -0.44
CA SER A 205 27.86 -1.27 -0.29
C SER A 205 27.83 -2.34 0.82
N ARG A 206 28.21 -3.59 0.51
CA ARG A 206 28.31 -4.70 1.47
C ARG A 206 29.27 -4.40 2.64
N LYS A 207 30.32 -3.60 2.42
CA LYS A 207 31.32 -3.23 3.45
C LYS A 207 30.71 -2.46 4.63
N LYS A 208 29.71 -1.61 4.40
CA LYS A 208 29.02 -0.86 5.46
C LYS A 208 28.23 -1.77 6.41
N ILE A 209 27.68 -2.87 5.91
CA ILE A 209 26.89 -3.82 6.71
C ILE A 209 27.81 -4.58 7.68
N ILE A 210 28.96 -5.06 7.20
CA ILE A 210 29.95 -5.76 8.03
C ILE A 210 30.48 -4.85 9.14
N PHE A 211 30.80 -3.59 8.81
CA PHE A 211 31.25 -2.61 9.81
C PHE A 211 30.18 -2.33 10.88
N LEU A 212 28.91 -2.27 10.50
CA LEU A 212 27.80 -2.06 11.42
C LEU A 212 27.60 -3.24 12.39
N ILE A 213 27.81 -4.48 11.91
CA ILE A 213 27.78 -5.70 12.74
C ILE A 213 28.89 -5.67 13.79
N ILE A 214 30.11 -5.29 13.42
CA ILE A 214 31.24 -5.18 14.36
C ILE A 214 30.92 -4.13 15.44
N LEU A 215 30.45 -2.95 15.03
CA LEU A 215 30.12 -1.86 15.95
C LEU A 215 28.99 -2.25 16.93
N PHE A 216 28.01 -3.03 16.44
CA PHE A 216 26.92 -3.58 17.25
C PHE A 216 27.44 -4.52 18.34
N ILE A 217 28.34 -5.45 17.99
CA ILE A 217 28.94 -6.39 18.96
C ILE A 217 29.74 -5.64 20.03
N THR A 218 30.54 -4.65 19.61
CA THR A 218 31.36 -3.85 20.53
C THR A 218 30.49 -3.05 21.50
N MET A 219 29.44 -2.38 21.04
CA MET A 219 28.55 -1.61 21.91
C MET A 219 27.80 -2.48 22.92
N SER A 220 27.33 -3.66 22.49
CA SER A 220 26.67 -4.62 23.38
C SER A 220 27.62 -5.10 24.49
N TYR A 221 28.87 -5.40 24.13
CA TYR A 221 29.91 -5.78 25.11
C TYR A 221 30.20 -4.67 26.12
N CYS A 222 30.34 -3.42 25.65
CA CYS A 222 30.57 -2.26 26.52
C CYS A 222 29.41 -2.04 27.50
N LEU A 223 28.17 -2.10 27.02
CA LEU A 223 26.98 -1.91 27.85
C LEU A 223 26.83 -3.01 28.91
N PHE A 224 27.15 -4.25 28.56
CA PHE A 224 27.17 -5.36 29.52
C PHE A 224 28.21 -5.15 30.63
N ARG A 225 29.40 -4.66 30.29
CA ARG A 225 30.44 -4.33 31.28
C ARG A 225 30.05 -3.16 32.18
N LEU A 226 29.27 -2.20 31.67
CA LEU A 226 28.84 -1.02 32.41
C LEU A 226 27.62 -1.27 33.30
N PHE A 227 26.71 -2.14 32.89
CA PHE A 227 25.44 -2.40 33.58
C PHE A 227 25.32 -3.90 33.94
N PRO A 228 25.24 -4.27 35.23
CA PRO A 228 25.15 -5.66 35.68
C PRO A 228 23.73 -6.24 35.50
N VAL A 229 23.13 -6.05 34.33
CA VAL A 229 21.70 -6.33 34.05
C VAL A 229 21.55 -7.51 33.06
N GLY A 230 22.64 -8.25 32.80
CA GLY A 230 22.65 -9.43 31.94
C GLY A 230 22.84 -9.12 30.45
N VAL A 231 23.27 -10.13 29.69
CA VAL A 231 23.62 -10.02 28.26
C VAL A 231 22.40 -9.65 27.40
N GLY A 232 21.22 -10.18 27.73
CA GLY A 232 19.98 -9.92 26.99
C GLY A 232 19.53 -8.46 27.04
N PHE A 233 19.64 -7.81 28.21
CA PHE A 233 19.28 -6.41 28.36
C PHE A 233 20.23 -5.49 27.58
N SER A 234 21.54 -5.78 27.62
CA SER A 234 22.57 -5.01 26.90
C SER A 234 22.41 -5.11 25.38
N LEU A 235 22.06 -6.30 24.88
CA LEU A 235 21.71 -6.50 23.46
C LEU A 235 20.45 -5.72 23.05
N LEU A 236 19.40 -5.75 23.88
CA LEU A 236 18.16 -5.02 23.63
C LEU A 236 18.41 -3.51 23.55
N LEU A 237 19.21 -2.98 24.48
CA LEU A 237 19.57 -1.56 24.54
C LEU A 237 20.40 -1.14 23.30
N THR A 238 21.34 -2.00 22.88
CA THR A 238 22.13 -1.78 21.66
C THR A 238 21.26 -1.79 20.41
N LEU A 239 20.33 -2.75 20.30
CA LEU A 239 19.34 -2.79 19.22
C LEU A 239 18.53 -1.49 19.19
N LEU A 240 18.03 -1.06 20.34
CA LEU A 240 17.21 0.14 20.47
C LEU A 240 17.97 1.40 19.99
N VAL A 241 19.24 1.55 20.36
CA VAL A 241 20.10 2.66 19.88
C VAL A 241 20.31 2.59 18.36
N VAL A 242 20.64 1.42 17.82
CA VAL A 242 20.80 1.23 16.36
C VAL A 242 19.48 1.51 15.63
N PHE A 243 18.34 1.11 16.19
CA PHE A 243 17.02 1.38 15.66
C PHE A 243 16.71 2.88 15.65
N ILE A 244 16.94 3.60 16.75
CA ILE A 244 16.75 5.06 16.80
C ILE A 244 17.63 5.74 15.75
N ILE A 245 18.92 5.40 15.71
CA ILE A 245 19.84 5.96 14.72
C ILE A 245 19.33 5.64 13.31
N TRP A 246 18.88 4.42 13.03
CA TRP A 246 18.34 4.05 11.72
C TRP A 246 17.06 4.80 11.33
N VAL A 247 16.19 5.12 12.30
CA VAL A 247 14.99 5.95 12.07
C VAL A 247 15.38 7.36 11.65
N TYR A 248 16.30 7.96 12.40
CA TYR A 248 16.65 9.37 12.26
C TYR A 248 17.82 9.63 11.31
N THR A 249 18.51 8.58 10.83
CA THR A 249 19.62 8.73 9.87
C THR A 249 19.13 8.95 8.45
N GLY A 250 19.67 10.02 7.86
CA GLY A 250 19.52 10.41 6.47
C GLY A 250 18.51 11.54 6.26
N SER A 251 18.67 12.24 5.14
CA SER A 251 17.67 13.10 4.50
C SER A 251 16.48 12.28 3.97
N ALA A 252 15.96 11.37 4.79
CA ALA A 252 14.78 10.60 4.45
C ALA A 252 13.59 11.57 4.28
N SER A 253 12.89 11.48 3.15
CA SER A 253 11.64 12.20 2.93
C SER A 253 10.66 11.90 4.07
N LYS A 254 9.76 12.86 4.36
CA LYS A 254 8.76 12.76 5.44
C LYS A 254 8.00 11.42 5.38
N GLU A 255 7.68 10.94 4.19
CA GLU A 255 6.98 9.67 3.92
C GLU A 255 7.72 8.44 4.43
N ILE A 256 9.03 8.34 4.16
CA ILE A 256 9.83 7.19 4.64
C ILE A 256 9.95 7.25 6.16
N LYS A 257 10.10 8.45 6.72
CA LYS A 257 10.14 8.62 8.18
C LYS A 257 8.84 8.12 8.79
N LEU A 258 7.69 8.46 8.20
CA LEU A 258 6.39 7.95 8.62
C LEU A 258 6.30 6.42 8.47
N LEU A 259 6.70 5.84 7.33
CA LEU A 259 6.73 4.38 7.14
C LEU A 259 7.61 3.67 8.17
N LYS A 260 8.80 4.19 8.45
CA LYS A 260 9.71 3.64 9.47
C LYS A 260 9.05 3.70 10.86
N LYS A 261 8.40 4.82 11.20
CA LYS A 261 7.64 4.95 12.44
C LYS A 261 6.53 3.90 12.52
N ILE A 262 5.68 3.79 11.50
CA ILE A 262 4.59 2.79 11.44
C ILE A 262 5.15 1.38 11.66
N PHE A 263 6.19 1.01 10.91
CA PHE A 263 6.82 -0.31 11.01
C PHE A 263 7.34 -0.61 12.43
N ILE A 264 8.03 0.35 13.04
CA ILE A 264 8.60 0.19 14.37
C ILE A 264 7.51 0.11 15.43
N TYR A 265 6.53 0.99 15.39
CA TYR A 265 5.42 0.95 16.32
C TYR A 265 4.63 -0.36 16.21
N SER A 266 4.44 -0.89 15.00
CA SER A 266 3.81 -2.21 14.80
C SER A 266 4.63 -3.35 15.42
N ILE A 267 5.96 -3.34 15.26
CA ILE A 267 6.84 -4.34 15.89
C ILE A 267 6.79 -4.25 17.42
N PHE A 268 6.97 -3.04 17.96
CA PHE A 268 6.93 -2.83 19.42
C PHE A 268 5.58 -3.22 19.98
N PHE A 269 4.48 -2.83 19.32
CA PHE A 269 3.13 -3.23 19.71
C PHE A 269 2.99 -4.76 19.77
N GLY A 270 3.44 -5.47 18.73
CA GLY A 270 3.47 -6.93 18.70
C GLY A 270 4.23 -7.54 19.88
N PHE A 271 5.45 -7.07 20.16
CA PHE A 271 6.25 -7.55 21.30
C PHE A 271 5.58 -7.26 22.65
N THR A 272 5.04 -6.06 22.84
CA THR A 272 4.34 -5.72 24.09
C THR A 272 3.08 -6.55 24.29
N LEU A 273 2.35 -6.87 23.21
CA LEU A 273 1.16 -7.69 23.29
C LEU A 273 1.52 -9.14 23.66
N VAL A 274 2.56 -9.70 23.06
CA VAL A 274 3.09 -11.03 23.43
C VAL A 274 3.60 -11.04 24.87
N GLY A 275 4.42 -10.06 25.26
CA GLY A 275 4.95 -9.97 26.62
C GLY A 275 3.85 -9.87 27.67
N ASN A 276 2.78 -9.13 27.38
CA ASN A 276 1.61 -9.06 28.25
C ASN A 276 0.88 -10.40 28.39
N LEU A 277 0.86 -11.23 27.33
CA LEU A 277 0.24 -12.56 27.38
C LEU A 277 1.05 -13.54 28.26
N GLU A 278 2.36 -13.37 28.35
CA GLU A 278 3.28 -14.21 29.14
C GLU A 278 3.38 -13.81 30.63
N LEU A 279 2.74 -12.70 31.05
CA LEU A 279 2.64 -12.32 32.47
C LEU A 279 1.85 -13.37 33.25
N GLY A 280 2.48 -13.95 34.27
CA GLY A 280 1.89 -14.99 35.13
C GLY A 280 0.86 -14.49 36.15
N SER A 281 0.71 -13.18 36.33
CA SER A 281 -0.28 -12.58 37.24
C SER A 281 -1.39 -11.89 36.48
N ASP A 282 -2.61 -12.42 36.57
CA ASP A 282 -3.80 -11.84 35.93
C ASP A 282 -4.12 -10.41 36.44
N VAL A 283 -3.75 -10.10 37.69
CA VAL A 283 -3.95 -8.77 38.30
C VAL A 283 -3.08 -7.71 37.63
N LEU A 284 -1.86 -8.05 37.23
CA LEU A 284 -0.96 -7.13 36.50
C LEU A 284 -1.23 -7.16 34.99
N LYS A 285 -1.73 -8.29 34.48
CA LYS A 285 -2.00 -8.49 33.05
C LYS A 285 -3.02 -7.51 32.50
N VAL A 286 -4.14 -7.30 33.21
CA VAL A 286 -5.23 -6.43 32.75
C VAL A 286 -4.82 -4.95 32.67
N PRO A 287 -4.24 -4.34 33.73
CA PRO A 287 -3.79 -2.95 33.66
C PRO A 287 -2.69 -2.72 32.62
N VAL A 288 -1.71 -3.62 32.52
CA VAL A 288 -0.61 -3.47 31.56
C VAL A 288 -1.14 -3.59 30.13
N LEU A 289 -2.05 -4.53 29.85
CA LEU A 289 -2.70 -4.66 28.55
C LEU A 289 -3.51 -3.42 28.19
N PHE A 290 -4.25 -2.84 29.13
CA PHE A 290 -4.96 -1.58 28.92
C PHE A 290 -4.01 -0.43 28.56
N ILE A 291 -2.92 -0.26 29.32
CA ILE A 291 -1.89 0.75 29.06
C ILE A 291 -1.29 0.55 27.66
N THR A 292 -0.97 -0.69 27.29
CA THR A 292 -0.43 -1.02 25.96
C THR A 292 -1.42 -0.67 24.84
N LEU A 293 -2.70 -1.01 24.99
CA LEU A 293 -3.73 -0.66 24.00
C LEU A 293 -3.92 0.86 23.90
N PHE A 294 -3.94 1.57 25.03
CA PHE A 294 -4.06 3.02 25.06
C PHE A 294 -2.92 3.69 24.30
N PHE A 295 -1.68 3.32 24.58
CA PHE A 295 -0.52 3.85 23.87
C PHE A 295 -0.53 3.50 22.38
N ALA A 296 -0.99 2.29 22.01
CA ALA A 296 -1.12 1.91 20.61
C ALA A 296 -2.14 2.79 19.88
N LEU A 297 -3.30 3.05 20.49
CA LEU A 297 -4.32 3.93 19.93
C LEU A 297 -3.81 5.37 19.79
N ASP A 298 -3.15 5.91 20.81
CA ASP A 298 -2.53 7.25 20.73
C ASP A 298 -1.53 7.33 19.57
N ARG A 299 -0.66 6.34 19.42
CA ARG A 299 0.29 6.29 18.30
C ARG A 299 -0.40 6.18 16.95
N ILE A 300 -1.44 5.36 16.81
CA ILE A 300 -2.22 5.28 15.57
C ILE A 300 -2.83 6.65 15.22
N ILE A 301 -3.38 7.36 16.20
CA ILE A 301 -3.96 8.70 15.99
C ILE A 301 -2.89 9.68 15.52
N VAL A 302 -1.74 9.74 16.20
CA VAL A 302 -0.63 10.65 15.82
C VAL A 302 -0.13 10.33 14.40
N LEU A 303 0.09 9.06 14.09
CA LEU A 303 0.55 8.64 12.76
C LEU A 303 -0.49 8.94 11.67
N SER A 304 -1.77 8.79 11.97
CA SER A 304 -2.85 9.12 11.02
C SER A 304 -2.89 10.61 10.67
N LYS A 305 -2.62 11.49 11.65
CA LYS A 305 -2.50 12.94 11.42
C LYS A 305 -1.30 13.27 10.56
N GLU A 306 -0.12 12.73 10.89
CA GLU A 306 1.10 12.90 10.07
C GLU A 306 0.88 12.38 8.63
N MET A 307 0.18 11.26 8.46
CA MET A 307 -0.16 10.72 7.14
C MET A 307 -1.05 11.68 6.36
N LYS A 308 -2.08 12.23 6.99
CA LYS A 308 -3.00 13.19 6.36
C LYS A 308 -2.26 14.46 5.91
N GLU A 309 -1.36 14.98 6.72
CA GLU A 309 -0.52 16.13 6.38
C GLU A 309 0.37 15.84 5.16
N ILE A 310 1.02 14.68 5.12
CA ILE A 310 1.85 14.27 3.97
C ILE A 310 1.01 14.12 2.70
N ILE A 311 -0.20 13.57 2.82
CA ILE A 311 -1.13 13.44 1.68
C ILE A 311 -1.53 14.82 1.15
N ALA A 312 -1.88 15.77 2.02
CA ALA A 312 -2.21 17.13 1.61
C ALA A 312 -1.00 17.89 1.00
N GLU A 313 0.21 17.60 1.47
CA GLU A 313 1.43 18.21 0.93
C GLU A 313 1.80 17.66 -0.45
N LYS A 314 1.60 16.35 -0.70
CA LYS A 314 2.23 15.66 -1.84
C LYS A 314 1.31 14.91 -2.80
N SER A 315 0.07 14.62 -2.42
CA SER A 315 -0.83 13.88 -3.30
C SER A 315 -1.59 14.83 -4.22
N ILE A 316 -1.31 14.73 -5.53
CA ILE A 316 -2.13 15.40 -6.56
C ILE A 316 -3.50 14.72 -6.67
N LEU A 317 -3.54 13.38 -6.58
CA LEU A 317 -4.78 12.61 -6.65
C LEU A 317 -5.76 12.96 -5.53
N TYR A 318 -5.26 13.34 -4.35
CA TYR A 318 -6.12 13.86 -3.28
C TYR A 318 -6.95 15.06 -3.76
N TYR A 319 -6.32 16.06 -4.38
CA TYR A 319 -7.03 17.26 -4.85
C TYR A 319 -7.89 17.03 -6.09
N TYR A 320 -7.49 16.08 -6.94
CA TYR A 320 -8.19 15.77 -8.18
C TYR A 320 -9.42 14.86 -7.94
N GLU A 321 -9.22 13.70 -7.31
CA GLU A 321 -10.23 12.64 -7.21
C GLU A 321 -11.14 12.76 -5.98
N TYR A 322 -10.67 13.31 -4.86
CA TYR A 322 -11.45 13.30 -3.63
C TYR A 322 -12.74 14.12 -3.80
N GLU A 323 -13.89 13.49 -3.58
CA GLU A 323 -15.20 14.07 -3.90
C GLU A 323 -15.62 15.14 -2.88
N THR A 324 -15.13 15.07 -1.65
CA THR A 324 -15.64 15.85 -0.50
C THR A 324 -14.60 16.80 0.11
N ILE A 325 -13.72 17.41 -0.70
CA ILE A 325 -12.87 18.51 -0.19
C ILE A 325 -13.72 19.76 -0.02
N ASP A 326 -13.64 20.39 1.15
CA ASP A 326 -14.20 21.72 1.38
C ASP A 326 -13.56 22.73 0.42
N LYS A 327 -14.39 23.43 -0.36
CA LYS A 327 -13.94 24.48 -1.29
C LYS A 327 -13.13 25.57 -0.59
N LEU A 328 -13.43 25.88 0.68
CA LEU A 328 -12.66 26.85 1.46
C LEU A 328 -11.22 26.37 1.72
N LEU A 329 -11.01 25.06 1.87
CA LEU A 329 -9.69 24.48 2.03
C LEU A 329 -8.90 24.54 0.72
N LEU A 330 -9.56 24.28 -0.41
CA LEU A 330 -8.96 24.44 -1.74
C LEU A 330 -8.51 25.89 -1.99
N ILE A 331 -9.35 26.87 -1.65
CA ILE A 331 -9.03 28.30 -1.83
C ILE A 331 -7.84 28.71 -0.95
N LYS A 332 -7.73 28.19 0.28
CA LYS A 332 -6.58 28.49 1.17
C LYS A 332 -5.24 28.00 0.61
N GLU A 333 -5.25 26.92 -0.17
CA GLU A 333 -4.07 26.32 -0.78
C GLU A 333 -3.69 26.96 -2.13
N LEU A 334 -4.51 27.88 -2.67
CA LEU A 334 -4.24 28.54 -3.94
C LEU A 334 -3.06 29.52 -3.82
N ILE A 335 -2.09 29.36 -4.72
CA ILE A 335 -1.06 30.35 -4.95
C ILE A 335 -1.48 31.22 -6.14
N ASN A 336 -1.30 32.55 -6.03
CA ASN A 336 -1.61 33.47 -7.14
C ASN A 336 -0.78 33.12 -8.39
N ILE A 337 -1.42 33.10 -9.56
CA ILE A 337 -0.81 32.75 -10.85
C ILE A 337 0.36 33.66 -11.20
N ASP A 338 0.25 34.96 -10.90
CA ASP A 338 1.30 35.93 -11.19
C ASP A 338 2.58 35.61 -10.41
N ILE A 339 2.46 34.97 -9.25
CA ILE A 339 3.58 34.49 -8.44
C ILE A 339 4.14 33.20 -9.06
N LEU A 340 3.29 32.27 -9.48
CA LEU A 340 3.71 31.02 -10.14
C LEU A 340 4.45 31.26 -11.46
N HIS A 341 4.12 32.33 -12.18
CA HIS A 341 4.85 32.76 -13.38
C HIS A 341 6.27 33.25 -13.08
N LYS A 342 6.49 33.87 -11.91
CA LYS A 342 7.75 34.54 -11.56
C LYS A 342 8.69 33.67 -10.73
N VAL A 343 8.15 32.72 -9.98
CA VAL A 343 8.92 31.88 -9.05
C VAL A 343 9.15 30.50 -9.63
N ASP A 344 10.36 29.98 -9.46
CA ASP A 344 10.67 28.60 -9.81
C ASP A 344 10.07 27.61 -8.80
N VAL A 345 8.78 27.31 -8.98
CA VAL A 345 8.07 26.22 -8.29
C VAL A 345 8.47 24.84 -8.80
N THR A 346 8.47 23.86 -7.90
CA THR A 346 8.68 22.46 -8.25
C THR A 346 7.55 21.94 -9.14
N GLU A 347 7.87 20.94 -9.97
CA GLU A 347 6.89 20.27 -10.85
C GLU A 347 5.65 19.78 -10.07
N LEU A 348 5.88 19.16 -8.91
CA LEU A 348 4.81 18.66 -8.03
C LEU A 348 3.86 19.77 -7.58
N GLU A 349 4.40 20.91 -7.16
CA GLU A 349 3.58 22.04 -6.69
C GLU A 349 2.78 22.65 -7.84
N LEU A 350 3.38 22.81 -9.02
CA LEU A 350 2.69 23.34 -10.19
C LEU A 350 1.51 22.43 -10.60
N VAL A 351 1.71 21.12 -10.59
CA VAL A 351 0.66 20.15 -10.94
C VAL A 351 -0.43 20.08 -9.86
N LYS A 352 -0.07 20.19 -8.57
CA LYS A 352 -1.05 20.34 -7.48
C LYS A 352 -1.93 21.59 -7.71
N GLN A 353 -1.32 22.72 -8.06
CA GLN A 353 -2.04 23.97 -8.37
C GLN A 353 -2.96 23.84 -9.60
N ILE A 354 -2.58 23.05 -10.60
CA ILE A 354 -3.44 22.69 -11.74
C ILE A 354 -4.64 21.85 -11.26
N ALA A 355 -4.40 20.79 -10.48
CA ALA A 355 -5.46 19.91 -9.98
C ALA A 355 -6.51 20.66 -9.12
N ILE A 356 -6.06 21.55 -8.22
CA ILE A 356 -6.95 22.38 -7.40
C ILE A 356 -7.84 23.27 -8.29
N ARG A 357 -7.28 23.89 -9.34
CA ARG A 357 -8.03 24.78 -10.24
C ARG A 357 -9.02 24.04 -11.13
N ILE A 358 -8.68 22.84 -11.58
CA ILE A 358 -9.64 21.95 -12.26
C ILE A 358 -10.83 21.68 -11.33
N LYS A 359 -10.56 21.36 -10.06
CA LYS A 359 -11.62 21.09 -9.08
C LYS A 359 -12.51 22.31 -8.79
N LEU A 360 -11.94 23.50 -8.82
CA LEU A 360 -12.66 24.76 -8.63
C LEU A 360 -13.38 25.25 -9.90
N GLY A 361 -13.09 24.69 -11.08
CA GLY A 361 -13.64 25.10 -12.37
C GLY A 361 -13.00 26.37 -12.94
N PHE A 362 -11.71 26.62 -12.67
CA PHE A 362 -10.98 27.79 -13.18
C PHE A 362 -10.24 27.46 -14.48
N ASP A 363 -10.98 27.15 -15.55
CA ASP A 363 -10.43 26.57 -16.78
C ASP A 363 -9.38 27.44 -17.47
N GLN A 364 -9.58 28.76 -17.52
CA GLN A 364 -8.60 29.70 -18.09
C GLN A 364 -7.29 29.72 -17.31
N GLU A 365 -7.36 29.56 -15.99
CA GLU A 365 -6.18 29.48 -15.13
C GLU A 365 -5.42 28.18 -15.34
N VAL A 366 -6.15 27.07 -15.54
CA VAL A 366 -5.56 25.77 -15.86
C VAL A 366 -4.76 25.82 -17.16
N LEU A 367 -5.28 26.47 -18.20
CA LEU A 367 -4.57 26.63 -19.48
C LEU A 367 -3.26 27.40 -19.30
N LYS A 368 -3.29 28.54 -18.59
CA LYS A 368 -2.08 29.33 -18.30
C LYS A 368 -1.02 28.53 -17.53
N LEU A 369 -1.41 27.80 -16.49
CA LEU A 369 -0.48 26.98 -15.72
C LEU A 369 0.07 25.81 -16.54
N SER A 370 -0.73 25.26 -17.44
CA SER A 370 -0.29 24.20 -18.33
C SER A 370 0.76 24.68 -19.34
N ASP A 371 0.65 25.92 -19.82
CA ASP A 371 1.68 26.53 -20.66
C ASP A 371 2.98 26.75 -19.88
N ILE A 372 2.90 27.19 -18.61
CA ILE A 372 4.09 27.25 -17.73
C ILE A 372 4.72 25.87 -17.58
N TYR A 373 3.91 24.83 -17.36
CA TYR A 373 4.39 23.47 -17.21
C TYR A 373 5.17 22.99 -18.45
N LYS A 374 4.61 23.25 -19.66
CA LYS A 374 5.27 22.91 -20.93
C LYS A 374 6.55 23.70 -21.15
N ASN A 375 6.54 25.00 -20.86
CA ASN A 375 7.71 25.88 -21.03
C ASN A 375 8.88 25.51 -20.12
N ARG A 376 8.61 24.84 -18.99
CA ARG A 376 9.63 24.34 -18.05
C ARG A 376 10.10 22.91 -18.37
N GLU A 377 9.62 22.33 -19.46
CA GLU A 377 9.99 20.99 -19.93
C GLU A 377 9.78 19.87 -18.90
N PHE A 378 8.83 20.04 -17.97
CA PHE A 378 8.46 19.02 -17.00
C PHE A 378 7.86 17.77 -17.66
N GLN A 379 8.18 16.59 -17.15
CA GLN A 379 7.85 15.31 -17.82
C GLN A 379 7.05 14.32 -16.97
N ASN A 380 7.17 14.33 -15.64
CA ASN A 380 6.66 13.27 -14.77
C ASN A 380 5.13 13.26 -14.66
N TYR A 381 4.47 14.39 -14.94
CA TYR A 381 3.00 14.52 -14.92
C TYR A 381 2.43 15.02 -16.25
N ARG A 382 3.18 14.88 -17.34
CA ARG A 382 2.84 15.46 -18.64
C ARG A 382 1.52 14.89 -19.18
N GLN A 383 1.31 13.59 -19.04
CA GLN A 383 0.05 12.93 -19.42
C GLN A 383 -1.14 13.47 -18.61
N PHE A 384 -0.95 13.73 -17.31
CA PHE A 384 -2.00 14.33 -16.47
C PHE A 384 -2.34 15.76 -16.93
N VAL A 385 -1.32 16.59 -17.19
CA VAL A 385 -1.52 17.98 -17.61
C VAL A 385 -2.14 18.05 -19.00
N GLU A 386 -1.54 17.40 -20.00
CA GLU A 386 -2.05 17.41 -21.38
C GLU A 386 -3.41 16.72 -21.51
N GLY A 387 -3.65 15.66 -20.72
CA GLY A 387 -4.93 14.97 -20.64
C GLY A 387 -6.06 15.86 -20.10
N ASN A 388 -5.81 16.64 -19.05
CA ASN A 388 -6.80 17.58 -18.53
C ASN A 388 -7.05 18.75 -19.48
N ILE A 389 -6.04 19.27 -20.18
CA ILE A 389 -6.24 20.24 -21.26
C ILE A 389 -7.12 19.63 -22.37
N PHE A 390 -6.88 18.37 -22.71
CA PHE A 390 -7.71 17.66 -23.65
C PHE A 390 -9.16 17.64 -23.17
N PHE A 391 -9.46 17.20 -21.95
CA PHE A 391 -10.83 17.20 -21.43
C PHE A 391 -11.51 18.57 -21.43
N LEU A 392 -10.78 19.66 -21.11
CA LEU A 392 -11.33 21.02 -21.14
C LEU A 392 -11.66 21.53 -22.55
N THR A 393 -10.95 21.03 -23.56
CA THR A 393 -11.08 21.48 -24.96
C THR A 393 -11.84 20.48 -25.83
N PHE A 394 -12.22 19.34 -25.27
CA PHE A 394 -12.85 18.25 -25.99
C PHE A 394 -14.36 18.49 -26.11
N ASP A 395 -14.87 18.40 -27.33
CA ASP A 395 -16.29 18.45 -27.65
C ASP A 395 -16.75 17.07 -28.17
N GLU A 396 -17.88 16.57 -27.70
CA GLU A 396 -18.42 15.29 -28.19
C GLU A 396 -18.92 15.39 -29.65
N THR A 397 -19.19 16.60 -30.16
CA THR A 397 -19.57 16.80 -31.57
C THR A 397 -18.43 16.55 -32.55
N THR A 398 -17.17 16.52 -32.08
CA THR A 398 -15.98 16.24 -32.91
C THR A 398 -15.89 14.79 -33.42
N PHE A 399 -16.87 13.95 -33.10
CA PHE A 399 -16.95 12.56 -33.53
C PHE A 399 -17.68 12.33 -34.87
N ASP A 400 -18.11 13.40 -35.55
CA ASP A 400 -19.03 13.34 -36.69
C ASP A 400 -18.33 13.42 -38.06
N ASP A 401 -17.06 13.85 -38.12
CA ASP A 401 -16.28 13.90 -39.36
C ASP A 401 -14.96 13.11 -39.29
N ALA A 402 -14.53 12.59 -40.45
CA ALA A 402 -13.39 11.67 -40.55
C ALA A 402 -12.03 12.35 -40.34
N ASP A 403 -11.90 13.65 -40.65
CA ASP A 403 -10.64 14.38 -40.52
C ASP A 403 -10.40 14.79 -39.06
N SER A 404 -11.45 15.18 -38.34
CA SER A 404 -11.44 15.38 -36.88
C SER A 404 -11.09 14.11 -36.12
N LEU A 405 -11.62 12.94 -36.54
CA LEU A 405 -11.25 11.66 -35.92
C LEU A 405 -9.76 11.32 -36.08
N LYS A 406 -9.17 11.60 -37.25
CA LYS A 406 -7.73 11.40 -37.45
C LYS A 406 -6.90 12.35 -36.60
N TYR A 407 -7.28 13.63 -36.54
CA TYR A 407 -6.62 14.62 -35.69
C TYR A 407 -6.70 14.23 -34.20
N LEU A 408 -7.86 13.79 -33.73
CA LEU A 408 -8.05 13.29 -32.37
C LEU A 408 -7.18 12.06 -32.08
N LYS A 409 -7.09 11.13 -33.03
CA LYS A 409 -6.24 9.95 -32.91
C LYS A 409 -4.78 10.34 -32.68
N GLU A 410 -4.23 11.21 -33.52
CA GLU A 410 -2.84 11.67 -33.39
C GLU A 410 -2.61 12.40 -32.06
N ARG A 411 -3.52 13.31 -31.68
CA ARG A 411 -3.42 14.05 -30.42
C ARG A 411 -3.45 13.12 -29.20
N LEU A 412 -4.32 12.12 -29.18
CA LEU A 412 -4.44 11.17 -28.05
C LEU A 412 -3.30 10.16 -28.00
N SER A 413 -2.85 9.62 -29.15
CA SER A 413 -1.68 8.74 -29.24
C SER A 413 -0.44 9.41 -28.64
N ASN A 414 -0.19 10.68 -28.99
CA ASN A 414 0.93 11.46 -28.44
C ASN A 414 0.87 11.59 -26.90
N ILE A 415 -0.32 11.65 -26.30
CA ILE A 415 -0.49 11.77 -24.85
C ILE A 415 -0.36 10.39 -24.17
N LEU A 416 -0.90 9.33 -24.78
CA LEU A 416 -0.93 7.98 -24.23
C LEU A 416 0.44 7.27 -24.30
N GLU A 417 1.25 7.59 -25.31
CA GLU A 417 2.58 6.99 -25.53
C GLU A 417 3.68 7.57 -24.62
N LEU A 418 3.35 8.56 -23.78
CA LEU A 418 4.28 9.12 -22.81
C LEU A 418 4.72 8.07 -21.76
N GLU A 419 6.03 7.79 -21.72
CA GLU A 419 6.62 6.92 -20.70
C GLU A 419 6.91 7.69 -19.39
N GLY A 420 7.09 6.95 -18.29
CA GLY A 420 7.54 7.53 -17.01
C GLY A 420 6.53 8.42 -16.27
N GLN A 421 5.24 8.32 -16.60
CA GLN A 421 4.19 9.15 -16.00
C GLN A 421 3.79 8.66 -14.61
N ASN A 422 3.78 9.57 -13.63
CA ASN A 422 3.39 9.30 -12.24
C ASN A 422 1.86 9.16 -12.08
N ILE A 423 1.08 9.82 -12.94
CA ILE A 423 -0.39 9.75 -12.96
C ILE A 423 -0.83 9.48 -14.39
N ARG A 424 -1.66 8.44 -14.55
CA ARG A 424 -2.33 8.10 -15.81
C ARG A 424 -3.81 8.37 -15.68
N LEU A 425 -4.44 8.78 -16.78
CA LEU A 425 -5.87 9.10 -16.86
C LEU A 425 -6.57 7.99 -17.67
N PRO A 426 -7.20 6.99 -17.05
CA PRO A 426 -7.84 5.87 -17.76
C PRO A 426 -8.94 6.31 -18.74
N GLU A 427 -9.58 7.45 -18.48
CA GLU A 427 -10.63 8.02 -19.32
C GLU A 427 -10.09 8.40 -20.72
N LEU A 428 -8.81 8.80 -20.83
CA LEU A 428 -8.18 9.05 -22.14
C LEU A 428 -8.10 7.78 -22.98
N SER A 429 -7.79 6.64 -22.36
CA SER A 429 -7.74 5.34 -23.05
C SER A 429 -9.12 4.91 -23.54
N GLU A 430 -10.19 5.20 -22.78
CA GLU A 430 -11.56 4.97 -23.24
C GLU A 430 -11.89 5.82 -24.48
N ILE A 431 -11.63 7.12 -24.44
CA ILE A 431 -11.90 8.02 -25.57
C ILE A 431 -11.09 7.60 -26.80
N TYR A 432 -9.81 7.26 -26.62
CA TYR A 432 -8.96 6.80 -27.71
C TYR A 432 -9.48 5.50 -28.34
N ALA A 433 -9.96 4.55 -27.53
CA ALA A 433 -10.57 3.33 -28.03
C ALA A 433 -11.84 3.61 -28.87
N ILE A 434 -12.66 4.59 -28.47
CA ILE A 434 -13.83 5.03 -29.25
C ILE A 434 -13.41 5.63 -30.61
N VAL A 435 -12.36 6.47 -30.62
CA VAL A 435 -11.83 7.07 -31.86
C VAL A 435 -11.34 5.98 -32.82
N LEU A 436 -10.54 5.03 -32.33
CA LEU A 436 -10.06 3.89 -33.13
C LEU A 436 -11.21 3.04 -33.67
N PHE A 437 -12.23 2.78 -32.84
CA PHE A 437 -13.43 2.06 -33.25
C PHE A 437 -14.16 2.77 -34.40
N LYS A 438 -14.39 4.09 -34.29
CA LYS A 438 -15.04 4.88 -35.34
C LYS A 438 -14.22 4.93 -36.65
N LEU A 439 -12.90 4.85 -36.56
CA LEU A 439 -12.01 4.77 -37.72
C LEU A 439 -11.91 3.35 -38.33
N GLY A 440 -12.65 2.37 -37.79
CA GLY A 440 -12.61 0.98 -38.26
C GLY A 440 -11.36 0.19 -37.84
N GLN A 441 -10.54 0.74 -36.94
CA GLN A 441 -9.33 0.10 -36.43
C GLN A 441 -9.64 -0.80 -35.23
N PHE A 442 -10.44 -1.84 -35.48
CA PHE A 442 -11.04 -2.65 -34.42
C PHE A 442 -10.00 -3.42 -33.57
N ASN A 443 -8.93 -3.94 -34.17
CA ASN A 443 -7.87 -4.65 -33.45
C ASN A 443 -7.20 -3.77 -32.39
N ASP A 444 -6.87 -2.53 -32.76
CA ASP A 444 -6.22 -1.59 -31.85
C ASP A 444 -7.22 -1.10 -30.80
N ALA A 445 -8.46 -0.82 -31.19
CA ALA A 445 -9.52 -0.41 -30.27
C ALA A 445 -9.74 -1.44 -29.14
N ILE A 446 -9.69 -2.74 -29.44
CA ILE A 446 -9.84 -3.83 -28.47
C ILE A 446 -8.77 -3.76 -27.37
N VAL A 447 -7.53 -3.41 -27.71
CA VAL A 447 -6.43 -3.30 -26.74
C VAL A 447 -6.74 -2.21 -25.72
N TYR A 448 -7.10 -1.02 -26.19
CA TYR A 448 -7.37 0.13 -25.32
C TYR A 448 -8.70 -0.01 -24.55
N PHE A 449 -9.73 -0.63 -25.14
CA PHE A 449 -10.95 -0.98 -24.39
C PHE A 449 -10.67 -1.95 -23.25
N ASN A 450 -9.75 -2.91 -23.44
CA ASN A 450 -9.38 -3.84 -22.38
C ASN A 450 -8.59 -3.17 -21.25
N GLU A 451 -7.77 -2.16 -21.58
CA GLU A 451 -7.05 -1.36 -20.58
C GLU A 451 -7.99 -0.47 -19.75
N SER A 452 -9.04 0.09 -20.36
CA SER A 452 -10.01 0.96 -19.69
C SER A 452 -11.27 0.24 -19.19
N ILE A 453 -11.31 -1.10 -19.28
CA ILE A 453 -12.53 -1.90 -19.07
C ILE A 453 -13.20 -1.70 -17.70
N MET A 454 -12.42 -1.36 -16.67
CA MET A 454 -12.90 -1.11 -15.31
C MET A 454 -13.56 0.26 -15.14
N TYR A 455 -13.29 1.18 -16.05
CA TYR A 455 -13.73 2.58 -16.02
C TYR A 455 -14.71 2.91 -17.16
N MET A 456 -14.89 2.01 -18.12
CA MET A 456 -15.65 2.27 -19.33
C MET A 456 -17.16 2.48 -19.09
N SER A 457 -17.74 3.39 -19.87
CA SER A 457 -19.19 3.58 -19.94
C SER A 457 -19.91 2.39 -20.60
N GLU A 458 -21.23 2.29 -20.35
CA GLU A 458 -22.06 1.26 -20.99
C GLU A 458 -22.05 1.37 -22.53
N LYS A 459 -21.97 2.59 -23.05
CA LYS A 459 -21.86 2.86 -24.49
C LYS A 459 -20.56 2.31 -25.06
N SER A 460 -19.42 2.61 -24.42
CA SER A 460 -18.11 2.10 -24.82
C SER A 460 -18.04 0.58 -24.74
N ARG A 461 -18.70 -0.02 -23.74
CA ARG A 461 -18.79 -1.49 -23.64
C ARG A 461 -19.50 -2.10 -24.85
N LEU A 462 -20.61 -1.51 -25.30
CA LEU A 462 -21.32 -1.99 -26.49
C LEU A 462 -20.45 -1.87 -27.75
N MET A 463 -19.70 -0.76 -27.88
CA MET A 463 -18.73 -0.59 -28.97
C MET A 463 -17.61 -1.63 -28.89
N TYR A 464 -17.12 -1.96 -27.70
CA TYR A 464 -16.10 -3.00 -27.53
C TYR A 464 -16.60 -4.39 -27.95
N ILE A 465 -17.82 -4.77 -27.53
CA ILE A 465 -18.45 -6.03 -27.97
C ILE A 465 -18.54 -6.08 -29.49
N GLU A 466 -18.95 -4.97 -30.10
CA GLU A 466 -19.07 -4.89 -31.55
C GLU A 466 -17.70 -4.97 -32.24
N ALA A 467 -16.67 -4.31 -31.72
CA ALA A 467 -15.30 -4.39 -32.21
C ALA A 467 -14.80 -5.85 -32.24
N CYS A 468 -15.02 -6.59 -31.15
CA CYS A 468 -14.66 -8.01 -31.08
C CYS A 468 -15.39 -8.85 -32.13
N LYS A 469 -16.69 -8.59 -32.38
CA LYS A 469 -17.43 -9.30 -33.44
C LYS A 469 -16.89 -8.99 -34.83
N GLN A 470 -16.56 -7.73 -35.12
CA GLN A 470 -16.04 -7.30 -36.42
C GLN A 470 -14.68 -7.95 -36.74
N VAL A 471 -13.87 -8.22 -35.71
CA VAL A 471 -12.58 -8.94 -35.83
C VAL A 471 -12.76 -10.47 -35.85
N GLY A 472 -13.97 -10.97 -35.57
CA GLY A 472 -14.26 -12.41 -35.48
C GLY A 472 -13.93 -13.05 -34.14
N ASP A 473 -13.56 -12.27 -33.11
CA ASP A 473 -13.36 -12.77 -31.74
C ASP A 473 -14.69 -12.85 -30.98
N ILE A 474 -15.53 -13.80 -31.42
CA ILE A 474 -16.85 -14.05 -30.83
C ILE A 474 -16.73 -14.49 -29.37
N ARG A 475 -15.64 -15.19 -29.01
CA ARG A 475 -15.39 -15.61 -27.62
C ARG A 475 -15.18 -14.41 -26.71
N GLN A 476 -14.37 -13.46 -27.14
CA GLN A 476 -14.15 -12.23 -26.38
C GLN A 476 -15.41 -11.36 -26.37
N ALA A 477 -16.15 -11.26 -27.47
CA ALA A 477 -17.43 -10.53 -27.52
C ALA A 477 -18.47 -11.12 -26.56
N GLU A 478 -18.64 -12.44 -26.53
CA GLU A 478 -19.52 -13.13 -25.58
C GLU A 478 -19.01 -13.00 -24.15
N TYR A 479 -17.69 -13.09 -23.94
CA TYR A 479 -17.08 -12.85 -22.66
C TYR A 479 -17.42 -11.44 -22.16
N ILE A 480 -17.26 -10.40 -22.97
CA ILE A 480 -17.59 -9.02 -22.57
C ILE A 480 -19.09 -8.86 -22.37
N ARG A 481 -19.93 -9.42 -23.24
CA ARG A 481 -21.40 -9.33 -23.10
C ARG A 481 -21.92 -9.98 -21.82
N ARG A 482 -21.32 -11.09 -21.39
CA ARG A 482 -21.66 -11.77 -20.14
C ARG A 482 -20.95 -11.12 -18.94
N ASN A 483 -19.71 -10.66 -19.12
CA ASN A 483 -18.78 -10.30 -18.06
C ASN A 483 -18.44 -8.80 -17.92
N TYR A 484 -18.96 -7.89 -18.75
CA TYR A 484 -19.01 -6.43 -18.52
C TYR A 484 -20.41 -5.89 -18.68
#